data_AF-A0A6I1FF62-F1
#
_entry.id   AF-A0A6I1FF62-F1
#
_cell.length_a   1.000
_cell.length_b   1.000
_cell.length_c   1.000
_cell.angle_alpha   90.00
_cell.angle_beta   90.00
_cell.angle_gamma   90.00
#
_symmetry.space_group_name_H-M   'P 1'
#
loop_
_entity.id
_entity.type
_entity.pdbx_description
1 polymer ?
#
loop_
_entity_poly.entity_id
_entity_poly.type
_entity_poly.pdbx_seq_one_letter_code
_entity_poly.pdbx_strand_id
1 'polypeptide(L)'
;MITTREEYIKQLRQLLKKQKYSEDICTEYNRHIYDLLEEICQEKACREEEAMKIVLEKLGSPTAIASIYQVISLTPNKSHWMFFLANLCFFISGCLLTVIYHLFPVPIINKLWMALTSSPSILIILYFIYWLFVGYELGKEFGLGAKKILIRTFFFSLIPNVLLMSFIIFRIIPITIFAPLLTPEFILICIVFTVSLYPISFVGFRFGILRSV
;
A
#
# COMPACT_ATOMS: atom_id res chain seq x y z
N MET A 1 18.36 -22.79 -22.73
CA MET A 1 17.14 -22.04 -23.08
C MET A 1 16.04 -22.55 -22.19
N ILE A 2 15.31 -21.67 -21.49
CA ILE A 2 14.18 -22.10 -20.65
C ILE A 2 12.99 -22.29 -21.58
N THR A 3 12.53 -23.53 -21.73
CA THR A 3 11.40 -23.88 -22.62
C THR A 3 10.13 -24.20 -21.85
N THR A 4 10.23 -24.47 -20.54
CA THR A 4 9.08 -24.85 -19.72
C THR A 4 8.95 -24.00 -18.46
N ARG A 5 7.72 -23.85 -17.99
CA ARG A 5 7.38 -23.20 -16.71
C ARG A 5 8.12 -23.83 -15.53
N GLU A 6 8.21 -25.15 -15.50
CA GLU A 6 8.87 -25.88 -14.40
C GLU A 6 10.35 -25.55 -14.32
N GLU A 7 11.03 -25.42 -15.46
CA GLU A 7 12.44 -25.07 -15.52
C GLU A 7 12.69 -23.61 -15.10
N TYR A 8 11.78 -22.71 -15.45
CA TYR A 8 11.78 -21.32 -15.00
C TYR A 8 11.70 -21.22 -13.47
N ILE A 9 10.71 -21.88 -12.87
CA ILE A 9 10.48 -21.86 -11.41
C ILE A 9 11.62 -22.55 -10.67
N LYS A 10 12.17 -23.64 -11.22
CA LYS A 10 13.31 -24.35 -10.63
C LYS A 10 14.56 -23.45 -10.57
N GLN A 11 14.87 -22.73 -11.65
CA GLN A 11 15.97 -21.77 -11.66
C GLN A 11 15.71 -20.60 -10.70
N LEU A 12 14.50 -20.04 -10.72
CA LEU A 12 14.11 -18.95 -9.82
C LEU A 12 14.26 -19.36 -8.35
N ARG A 13 13.77 -20.55 -7.98
CA ARG A 13 13.89 -21.11 -6.62
C ARG A 13 15.35 -21.29 -6.22
N GLN A 14 16.21 -21.73 -7.14
CA GLN A 14 17.64 -21.92 -6.88
C GLN A 14 18.36 -20.58 -6.64
N LEU A 15 18.02 -19.55 -7.42
CA LEU A 15 18.57 -18.20 -7.27
C LEU A 15 18.07 -17.49 -6.00
N LEU A 16 16.84 -17.77 -5.58
CA LEU A 16 16.23 -17.22 -4.38
C LEU A 16 16.49 -18.07 -3.12
N LYS A 17 17.25 -19.16 -3.17
CA LYS A 17 17.40 -20.14 -2.07
C LYS A 17 17.90 -19.54 -0.73
N LYS A 18 18.57 -18.38 -0.77
CA LYS A 18 19.05 -17.64 0.41
C LYS A 18 18.04 -16.59 0.94
N GLN A 19 16.95 -16.35 0.22
CA GLN A 19 15.91 -15.39 0.57
C GLN A 19 14.87 -16.03 1.48
N LYS A 20 14.45 -15.30 2.51
CA LYS A 20 13.49 -15.78 3.52
C LYS A 20 12.09 -16.09 2.94
N TYR A 21 11.79 -15.64 1.72
CA TYR A 21 10.48 -15.74 1.06
C TYR A 21 10.57 -16.38 -0.33
N SER A 22 11.59 -17.20 -0.58
CA SER A 22 11.82 -17.82 -1.90
C SER A 22 10.59 -18.57 -2.41
N GLU A 23 9.85 -19.22 -1.50
CA GLU A 23 8.77 -20.12 -1.84
C GLU A 23 7.45 -19.40 -2.18
N ASP A 24 7.16 -18.32 -1.47
CA ASP A 24 6.01 -17.46 -1.78
C ASP A 24 6.21 -16.80 -3.16
N ILE A 25 7.43 -16.31 -3.43
CA ILE A 25 7.79 -15.70 -4.73
C ILE A 25 7.64 -16.73 -5.85
N CYS A 26 8.16 -17.94 -5.67
CA CYS A 26 8.04 -19.00 -6.68
C CYS A 26 6.59 -19.40 -6.94
N THR A 27 5.76 -19.46 -5.90
CA THR A 27 4.35 -19.83 -6.02
C THR A 27 3.55 -18.79 -6.78
N GLU A 28 3.78 -17.50 -6.51
CA GLU A 28 3.10 -16.40 -7.20
C GLU A 28 3.55 -16.31 -8.66
N TYR A 29 4.86 -16.41 -8.95
CA TYR A 29 5.35 -16.44 -10.33
C TYR A 29 4.85 -17.65 -11.09
N ASN A 30 4.69 -18.80 -10.44
CA ASN A 30 4.12 -19.98 -11.07
C ASN A 30 2.66 -19.74 -11.49
N ARG A 31 1.87 -19.04 -10.66
CA ARG A 31 0.49 -18.64 -11.01
C ARG A 31 0.49 -17.60 -12.13
N HIS A 32 1.33 -16.58 -12.04
CA HIS A 32 1.35 -15.51 -13.03
C HIS A 32 1.81 -15.98 -14.42
N ILE A 33 2.79 -16.90 -14.48
CA ILE A 33 3.20 -17.55 -15.72
C ILE A 33 2.06 -18.43 -16.26
N TYR A 34 1.34 -19.12 -15.39
CA TYR A 34 0.19 -19.92 -15.79
C TYR A 34 -0.92 -19.05 -16.42
N ASP A 35 -1.29 -17.96 -15.76
CA ASP A 35 -2.33 -17.04 -16.24
C ASP A 35 -1.93 -16.42 -17.60
N LEU A 36 -0.66 -16.01 -17.74
CA LEU A 36 -0.13 -15.46 -19.00
C LEU A 36 -0.05 -16.50 -20.12
N LEU A 37 0.31 -17.74 -19.80
CA LEU A 37 0.32 -18.83 -20.77
C LEU A 37 -1.10 -19.13 -21.25
N GLU A 38 -2.08 -19.14 -20.35
CA GLU A 38 -3.48 -19.35 -20.71
C GLU A 38 -3.99 -18.24 -21.64
N GLU A 39 -3.71 -16.98 -21.31
CA GLU A 39 -4.07 -15.81 -22.13
C GLU A 39 -3.42 -15.87 -23.53
N ILE A 40 -2.12 -16.16 -23.61
CA ILE A 40 -1.37 -16.21 -24.88
C ILE A 40 -1.80 -17.41 -25.73
N CYS A 41 -2.05 -18.57 -25.12
CA CYS A 41 -2.50 -19.76 -25.83
C CYS A 41 -3.93 -19.56 -26.38
N GLN A 42 -4.80 -18.86 -25.65
CA GLN A 42 -6.15 -18.52 -26.12
C GLN A 42 -6.13 -17.50 -27.27
N GLU A 43 -5.29 -16.46 -27.22
CA GLU A 43 -5.24 -15.43 -28.26
C GLU A 43 -4.54 -15.89 -29.55
N LYS A 44 -3.44 -16.63 -29.45
CA LYS A 44 -2.56 -16.90 -30.60
C LYS A 44 -2.51 -18.36 -31.04
N ALA A 45 -3.16 -19.28 -30.31
CA ALA A 45 -3.12 -20.72 -30.58
C ALA A 45 -1.69 -21.26 -30.81
N CYS A 46 -0.71 -20.73 -30.07
CA CYS A 46 0.70 -21.10 -30.18
C CYS A 46 1.02 -22.34 -29.32
N ARG A 47 2.11 -23.04 -29.64
CA ARG A 47 2.66 -24.08 -28.76
C ARG A 47 3.23 -23.45 -27.48
N GLU A 48 3.19 -24.21 -26.38
CA GLU A 48 3.66 -23.76 -25.05
C GLU A 48 5.09 -23.22 -25.06
N GLU A 49 5.98 -23.77 -25.89
CA GLU A 49 7.37 -23.29 -26.03
C GLU A 49 7.47 -21.88 -26.63
N GLU A 50 6.57 -21.53 -27.57
CA GLU A 50 6.52 -20.20 -28.18
C GLU A 50 5.84 -19.20 -27.24
N ALA A 51 4.80 -19.64 -26.54
CA ALA A 51 4.16 -18.86 -25.49
C ALA A 51 5.16 -18.54 -24.37
N MET A 52 6.01 -19.49 -23.96
CA MET A 52 7.04 -19.26 -22.95
C MET A 52 8.11 -18.25 -23.38
N LYS A 53 8.42 -18.12 -24.68
CA LYS A 53 9.32 -17.05 -25.15
C LYS A 53 8.70 -15.67 -24.97
N ILE A 54 7.39 -15.54 -25.25
CA ILE A 54 6.66 -14.28 -25.06
C ILE A 54 6.54 -13.96 -23.56
N VAL A 55 6.31 -14.97 -22.73
CA VAL A 55 6.34 -14.85 -21.26
C VAL A 55 7.71 -14.39 -20.78
N LEU A 56 8.80 -14.93 -21.31
CA LEU A 56 10.17 -14.52 -20.98
C LEU A 56 10.49 -13.08 -21.41
N GLU A 57 9.98 -12.64 -22.55
CA GLU A 57 10.09 -11.23 -22.99
C GLU A 57 9.29 -10.29 -22.10
N LYS A 58 8.08 -10.68 -21.68
CA LYS A 58 7.22 -9.87 -20.80
C LYS A 58 7.73 -9.83 -19.35
N LEU A 59 8.00 -10.98 -18.74
CA LEU A 59 8.36 -11.09 -17.32
C LEU A 59 9.85 -10.92 -17.04
N GLY A 60 10.70 -11.07 -18.07
CA GLY A 60 12.15 -11.10 -17.92
C GLY A 60 12.69 -12.47 -17.46
N SER A 61 14.02 -12.55 -17.39
CA SER A 61 14.71 -13.78 -17.01
C SER A 61 14.64 -14.06 -15.50
N PRO A 62 14.73 -15.33 -15.06
CA PRO A 62 14.77 -15.67 -13.63
C PRO A 62 15.92 -14.98 -12.88
N THR A 63 17.03 -14.70 -13.58
CA THR A 63 18.18 -13.97 -13.03
C THR A 63 17.90 -12.50 -12.83
N ALA A 64 17.19 -11.84 -13.76
CA ALA A 64 16.75 -10.46 -13.61
C ALA A 64 15.76 -10.31 -12.45
N ILE A 65 14.85 -11.26 -12.28
CA ILE A 65 13.92 -11.26 -11.13
C ILE A 65 14.68 -11.48 -9.82
N ALA A 66 15.55 -12.48 -9.77
CA ALA A 66 16.32 -12.78 -8.57
C ALA A 66 17.22 -11.62 -8.14
N SER A 67 17.78 -10.86 -9.08
CA SER A 67 18.60 -9.68 -8.78
C SER A 67 17.77 -8.54 -8.19
N ILE A 68 16.54 -8.30 -8.67
CA ILE A 68 15.60 -7.34 -8.06
C ILE A 68 15.37 -7.68 -6.58
N TYR A 69 15.07 -8.95 -6.27
CA TYR A 69 14.86 -9.36 -4.88
C TYR A 69 16.14 -9.33 -4.03
N GLN A 70 17.32 -9.58 -4.62
CA GLN A 70 18.60 -9.42 -3.91
C GLN A 70 18.87 -7.96 -3.56
N VAL A 71 18.63 -7.03 -4.49
CA VAL A 71 18.80 -5.58 -4.27
C VAL A 71 17.80 -5.06 -3.24
N ILE A 72 16.55 -5.53 -3.27
CA ILE A 72 15.54 -5.18 -2.25
C ILE A 72 15.95 -5.69 -0.86
N SER A 73 16.57 -6.88 -0.77
CA SER A 73 17.07 -7.40 0.50
C SER A 73 18.24 -6.57 1.08
N LEU A 74 18.99 -5.90 0.20
CA LEU A 74 20.18 -5.11 0.53
C LEU A 74 19.88 -3.61 0.72
N THR A 75 18.72 -3.12 0.27
CA THR A 75 18.35 -1.70 0.38
C THR A 75 17.40 -1.49 1.55
N PRO A 76 17.87 -1.00 2.71
CA PRO A 76 17.04 -0.86 3.87
C PRO A 76 16.26 0.46 3.83
N ASN A 77 14.98 0.36 4.15
CA ASN A 77 14.22 1.30 5.00
C ASN A 77 13.88 2.72 4.51
N LYS A 78 14.49 3.33 3.49
CA LYS A 78 14.24 4.76 3.23
C LYS A 78 12.79 5.10 2.81
N SER A 79 12.18 4.31 1.91
CA SER A 79 10.82 4.59 1.42
C SER A 79 9.74 4.40 2.49
N HIS A 80 9.92 3.46 3.44
CA HIS A 80 8.97 3.25 4.54
C HIS A 80 8.84 4.46 5.46
N TRP A 81 9.96 5.12 5.75
CA TRP A 81 9.97 6.32 6.59
C TRP A 81 9.25 7.48 5.94
N MET A 82 9.31 7.59 4.61
CA MET A 82 8.62 8.66 3.88
C MET A 82 7.10 8.57 4.04
N PHE A 83 6.53 7.37 3.94
CA PHE A 83 5.08 7.16 4.11
C PHE A 83 4.62 7.35 5.56
N PHE A 84 5.43 6.88 6.52
CA PHE A 84 5.18 7.14 7.94
C PHE A 84 5.23 8.64 8.23
N LEU A 85 6.25 9.33 7.72
CA LEU A 85 6.42 10.77 7.89
C LEU A 85 5.29 11.56 7.25
N ALA A 86 4.79 11.15 6.07
CA ALA A 86 3.64 11.77 5.43
C ALA A 86 2.37 11.66 6.27
N ASN A 87 2.05 10.48 6.81
CA ASN A 87 0.89 10.32 7.69
C ASN A 87 1.06 11.09 9.01
N LEU A 88 2.29 11.13 9.55
CA LEU A 88 2.62 11.91 10.73
C LEU A 88 2.47 13.43 10.47
N CYS A 89 2.89 13.91 9.29
CA CYS A 89 2.70 15.29 8.89
C CYS A 89 1.22 15.64 8.79
N PHE A 90 0.38 14.79 8.17
CA PHE A 90 -1.07 15.00 8.16
C PHE A 90 -1.66 15.08 9.57
N PHE A 91 -1.22 14.19 10.47
CA PHE A 91 -1.66 14.18 11.86
C PHE A 91 -1.24 15.47 12.60
N ILE A 92 0.04 15.86 12.50
CA ILE A 92 0.57 17.07 13.12
C ILE A 92 -0.13 18.32 12.55
N SER A 93 -0.34 18.39 11.24
CA SER A 93 -1.05 19.50 10.61
C SER A 93 -2.50 19.62 11.11
N GLY A 94 -3.22 18.50 11.27
CA GLY A 94 -4.56 18.49 11.84
C GLY A 94 -4.60 18.98 13.30
N CYS A 95 -3.65 18.51 14.12
CA CYS A 95 -3.49 18.98 15.49
C CYS A 95 -3.15 20.48 15.55
N LEU A 96 -2.19 20.93 14.75
CA LEU A 96 -1.78 22.33 14.70
C LEU A 96 -2.93 23.23 14.26
N LEU A 97 -3.69 22.81 13.23
CA LEU A 97 -4.86 23.54 12.76
C LEU A 97 -5.92 23.67 13.86
N THR A 98 -6.15 22.61 14.63
CA THR A 98 -7.09 22.63 15.78
C THR A 98 -6.63 23.61 16.84
N VAL A 99 -5.33 23.58 17.21
CA VAL A 99 -4.76 24.49 18.21
C VAL A 99 -4.83 25.94 17.74
N ILE A 100 -4.45 26.21 16.48
CA ILE A 100 -4.47 27.57 15.92
C ILE A 100 -5.90 28.10 15.87
N TYR A 101 -6.88 27.28 15.49
CA TYR A 101 -8.29 27.65 15.47
C TYR A 101 -8.81 28.12 16.84
N HIS A 102 -8.44 27.42 17.91
CA HIS A 102 -8.88 27.75 19.27
C HIS A 102 -8.11 28.91 19.89
N LEU A 103 -6.82 29.08 19.57
CA LEU A 103 -5.97 30.10 20.19
C LEU A 103 -5.93 31.42 19.43
N PHE A 104 -6.16 31.42 18.11
CA PHE A 104 -6.00 32.59 17.26
C PHE A 104 -7.23 32.83 16.38
N PRO A 105 -7.87 34.01 16.43
CA PRO A 105 -9.03 34.35 15.61
C PRO A 105 -8.63 34.73 14.18
N VAL A 106 -7.92 33.84 13.48
CA VAL A 106 -7.48 34.07 12.09
C VAL A 106 -8.63 33.74 11.13
N PRO A 107 -9.15 34.69 10.34
CA PRO A 107 -10.34 34.48 9.52
C PRO A 107 -10.16 33.43 8.41
N ILE A 108 -8.94 33.28 7.89
CA ILE A 108 -8.60 32.25 6.88
C ILE A 108 -8.68 30.85 7.51
N ILE A 109 -8.11 30.68 8.70
CA ILE A 109 -8.14 29.41 9.44
C ILE A 109 -9.57 29.07 9.82
N ASN A 110 -10.38 30.05 10.21
CA ASN A 110 -11.78 29.85 10.57
C ASN A 110 -12.62 29.36 9.37
N LYS A 111 -12.43 29.95 8.18
CA LYS A 111 -13.07 29.47 6.94
C LYS A 111 -12.62 28.06 6.56
N LEU A 112 -11.31 27.78 6.64
CA LEU A 112 -10.75 26.47 6.34
C LEU A 112 -11.28 25.41 7.30
N TRP A 113 -11.30 25.71 8.60
CA TRP A 113 -11.83 24.85 9.65
C TRP A 113 -13.31 24.54 9.42
N MET A 114 -14.13 25.56 9.17
CA MET A 114 -15.55 25.36 8.89
C MET A 114 -15.77 24.49 7.65
N ALA A 115 -15.01 24.69 6.57
CA ALA A 115 -15.12 23.87 5.35
C ALA A 115 -14.69 22.41 5.55
N LEU A 116 -13.64 22.17 6.34
CA LEU A 116 -13.15 20.83 6.65
C LEU A 116 -14.08 20.10 7.64
N THR A 117 -14.60 20.82 8.63
CA THR A 117 -15.47 20.25 9.67
C THR A 117 -16.92 20.11 9.24
N SER A 118 -17.39 20.86 8.25
CA SER A 118 -18.73 20.71 7.69
C SER A 118 -18.90 19.45 6.85
N SER A 119 -17.81 18.92 6.31
CA SER A 119 -17.85 17.79 5.37
C SER A 119 -16.81 16.71 5.69
N PRO A 120 -16.99 15.98 6.82
CA PRO A 120 -16.05 14.94 7.25
C PRO A 120 -15.87 13.80 6.21
N SER A 121 -16.88 13.57 5.36
CA SER A 121 -16.83 12.61 4.26
C SER A 121 -15.73 12.92 3.25
N ILE A 122 -15.43 14.20 2.99
CA ILE A 122 -14.37 14.61 2.05
C ILE A 122 -13.01 14.19 2.59
N LEU A 123 -12.78 14.34 3.89
CA LEU A 123 -11.54 13.92 4.54
C LEU A 123 -11.35 12.40 4.42
N ILE A 124 -12.40 11.63 4.65
CA ILE A 124 -12.37 10.16 4.51
C ILE A 124 -12.01 9.75 3.08
N ILE A 125 -12.66 10.35 2.08
CA ILE A 125 -12.40 10.04 0.66
C ILE A 125 -10.95 10.39 0.28
N LEU A 126 -10.47 11.58 0.67
CA LEU A 126 -9.09 11.99 0.41
C LEU A 126 -8.09 11.03 1.06
N TYR A 127 -8.39 10.57 2.27
CA TYR A 127 -7.57 9.61 2.99
C TYR A 127 -7.55 8.23 2.31
N PHE A 128 -8.69 7.78 1.77
CA PHE A 128 -8.73 6.56 0.96
C PHE A 128 -7.88 6.66 -0.29
N ILE A 129 -7.97 7.78 -1.02
CA ILE A 129 -7.16 8.02 -2.22
C ILE A 129 -5.67 8.02 -1.86
N TYR A 130 -5.30 8.68 -0.76
CA TYR A 130 -3.93 8.66 -0.25
C TYR A 130 -3.44 7.23 0.00
N TRP A 131 -4.20 6.42 0.73
CA TRP A 131 -3.82 5.03 1.02
C TRP A 131 -3.76 4.13 -0.21
N LEU A 132 -4.67 4.34 -1.17
CA LEU A 132 -4.62 3.67 -2.47
C LEU A 132 -3.32 4.03 -3.22
N PHE A 133 -2.95 5.32 -3.23
CA PHE A 133 -1.73 5.81 -3.88
C PHE A 133 -0.46 5.28 -3.21
N VAL A 134 -0.42 5.26 -1.86
CA VAL A 134 0.67 4.65 -1.09
C VAL A 134 0.82 3.17 -1.42
N GLY A 135 -0.29 2.43 -1.46
CA GLY A 135 -0.30 1.03 -1.88
C GLY A 135 0.30 0.86 -3.28
N TYR A 136 -0.13 1.68 -4.23
CA TYR A 136 0.33 1.68 -5.61
C TYR A 136 1.84 1.95 -5.74
N GLU A 137 2.35 3.02 -5.13
CA GLU A 137 3.78 3.34 -5.18
C GLU A 137 4.62 2.25 -4.52
N LEU A 138 4.18 1.68 -3.39
CA LEU A 138 4.85 0.55 -2.75
C LEU A 138 4.87 -0.70 -3.65
N GLY A 139 3.78 -0.98 -4.35
CA GLY A 139 3.69 -2.10 -5.29
C GLY A 139 4.60 -1.93 -6.49
N LYS A 140 4.71 -0.69 -6.99
CA LYS A 140 5.56 -0.32 -8.12
C LYS A 140 7.05 -0.30 -7.77
N GLU A 141 7.42 0.22 -6.60
CA GLU A 141 8.82 0.42 -6.20
C GLU A 141 9.49 -0.88 -5.70
N PHE A 142 8.73 -1.77 -5.06
CA PHE A 142 9.26 -2.94 -4.35
C PHE A 142 8.69 -4.29 -4.82
N GLY A 143 7.75 -4.29 -5.76
CA GLY A 143 7.13 -5.51 -6.30
C GLY A 143 6.54 -6.42 -5.21
N LEU A 144 6.59 -7.73 -5.41
CA LEU A 144 5.96 -8.72 -4.51
C LEU A 144 6.62 -8.79 -3.12
N GLY A 145 7.87 -8.32 -3.00
CA GLY A 145 8.61 -8.28 -1.73
C GLY A 145 8.00 -7.27 -0.74
N ALA A 146 7.22 -6.30 -1.23
CA ALA A 146 6.65 -5.24 -0.41
C ALA A 146 5.40 -5.64 0.38
N LYS A 147 4.82 -6.83 0.23
CA LYS A 147 3.58 -7.17 0.96
C LYS A 147 3.75 -7.04 2.49
N LYS A 148 4.87 -7.54 3.04
CA LYS A 148 5.16 -7.46 4.47
C LYS A 148 5.59 -6.06 4.92
N ILE A 149 6.25 -5.33 4.01
CA ILE A 149 6.61 -3.92 4.17
C ILE A 149 5.35 -3.08 4.30
N LEU A 150 4.40 -3.27 3.38
CA LEU A 150 3.11 -2.61 3.34
C LEU A 150 2.31 -2.89 4.61
N ILE A 151 2.21 -4.16 5.04
CA ILE A 151 1.54 -4.50 6.31
C ILE A 151 2.19 -3.77 7.48
N ARG A 152 3.52 -3.83 7.62
CA ARG A 152 4.22 -3.22 8.75
C ARG A 152 4.07 -1.70 8.74
N THR A 153 4.32 -1.06 7.61
CA THR A 153 4.17 0.40 7.43
C THR A 153 2.72 0.83 7.65
N PHE A 154 1.75 0.07 7.16
CA PHE A 154 0.32 0.32 7.37
C PHE A 154 -0.04 0.34 8.86
N PHE A 155 0.34 -0.70 9.60
CA PHE A 155 0.08 -0.77 11.04
C PHE A 155 0.80 0.34 11.81
N PHE A 156 2.09 0.59 11.55
CA PHE A 156 2.83 1.65 12.24
C PHE A 156 2.26 3.05 11.96
N SER A 157 1.87 3.32 10.71
CA SER A 157 1.24 4.58 10.33
C SER A 157 -0.15 4.75 10.93
N LEU A 158 -0.90 3.68 11.18
CA LEU A 158 -2.24 3.78 11.80
C LEU A 158 -2.22 3.99 13.31
N ILE A 159 -1.12 3.65 14.00
CA ILE A 159 -1.03 3.77 15.47
C ILE A 159 -1.44 5.17 15.96
N PRO A 160 -0.91 6.30 15.43
CA PRO A 160 -1.30 7.64 15.90
C PRO A 160 -2.80 7.92 15.73
N ASN A 161 -3.39 7.50 14.61
CA ASN A 161 -4.80 7.71 14.32
C ASN A 161 -5.71 6.90 15.26
N VAL A 162 -5.38 5.63 15.49
CA VAL A 162 -6.14 4.76 16.40
C VAL A 162 -6.00 5.23 17.85
N LEU A 163 -4.81 5.70 18.26
CA LEU A 163 -4.60 6.28 19.59
C LEU A 163 -5.43 7.54 19.80
N LEU A 164 -5.48 8.45 18.82
CA LEU A 164 -6.32 9.65 18.90
C LEU A 164 -7.80 9.28 19.03
N MET A 165 -8.30 8.38 18.19
CA MET A 165 -9.70 7.92 18.28
C MET A 165 -9.99 7.30 19.66
N SER A 166 -9.06 6.50 20.19
CA SER A 166 -9.17 5.90 21.53
C SER A 166 -9.23 6.97 22.63
N PHE A 167 -8.36 7.97 22.59
CA PHE A 167 -8.35 9.06 23.58
C PHE A 167 -9.64 9.86 23.60
N ILE A 168 -10.28 10.03 22.44
CA ILE A 168 -11.59 10.71 22.35
C ILE A 168 -12.70 9.81 22.90
N ILE A 169 -12.71 8.50 22.60
CA ILE A 169 -13.71 7.55 23.12
C ILE A 169 -13.62 7.43 24.64
N PHE A 170 -12.42 7.32 25.19
CA PHE A 170 -12.19 7.27 26.64
C PHE A 170 -12.35 8.64 27.33
N ARG A 171 -12.77 9.67 26.59
CA ARG A 171 -12.99 11.05 27.08
C ARG A 171 -11.77 11.66 27.78
N ILE A 172 -10.56 11.19 27.44
CA ILE A 172 -9.30 11.79 27.89
C ILE A 172 -9.17 13.19 27.27
N ILE A 173 -9.65 13.35 26.04
CA ILE A 173 -9.75 14.63 25.33
C ILE A 173 -11.23 15.02 25.20
N PRO A 174 -11.63 16.25 25.61
CA PRO A 174 -13.01 16.68 25.46
C PRO A 174 -13.42 16.77 23.98
N ILE A 175 -14.52 16.09 23.63
CA ILE A 175 -15.11 16.06 22.28
C ILE A 175 -15.41 17.48 21.74
N THR A 176 -15.66 18.43 22.63
CA THR A 176 -15.96 19.83 22.28
C THR A 176 -14.81 20.54 21.57
N ILE A 177 -13.56 20.12 21.78
CA ILE A 177 -12.39 20.72 21.10
C ILE A 177 -12.46 20.46 19.59
N PHE A 178 -13.03 19.34 19.19
CA PHE A 178 -13.13 18.92 17.80
C PHE A 178 -14.56 19.00 17.25
N ALA A 179 -15.49 19.63 17.97
CA ALA A 179 -16.83 19.86 17.44
C ALA A 179 -16.76 20.88 16.27
N PRO A 180 -17.52 20.67 15.17
CA PRO A 180 -18.49 19.61 14.92
C PRO A 180 -17.91 18.34 14.26
N LEU A 181 -16.61 18.28 14.01
CA LEU A 181 -15.94 17.22 13.25
C LEU A 181 -16.05 15.82 13.90
N LEU A 182 -15.84 15.73 15.21
CA LEU A 182 -15.74 14.45 15.93
C LEU A 182 -17.01 14.17 16.74
N THR A 183 -18.07 13.75 16.04
CA THR A 183 -19.25 13.16 16.68
C THR A 183 -19.02 11.68 17.00
N PRO A 184 -19.72 11.10 17.99
CA PRO A 184 -19.61 9.67 18.31
C PRO A 184 -19.89 8.77 17.09
N GLU A 185 -20.87 9.15 16.26
CA GLU A 185 -21.21 8.44 15.03
C GLU A 185 -20.06 8.50 14.02
N PHE A 186 -19.42 9.67 13.88
CA PHE A 186 -18.28 9.83 12.99
C PHE A 186 -17.09 8.97 13.42
N ILE A 187 -16.81 8.87 14.73
CA ILE A 187 -15.73 8.03 15.25
C ILE A 187 -15.97 6.56 14.90
N LEU A 188 -17.19 6.05 15.04
CA LEU A 188 -17.53 4.67 14.68
C LEU A 188 -17.30 4.42 13.17
N ILE A 189 -17.74 5.35 12.33
CA ILE A 189 -17.52 5.31 10.87
C ILE A 189 -16.01 5.32 10.55
N CYS A 190 -15.23 6.16 11.22
CA CYS A 190 -13.78 6.22 11.06
C CYS A 190 -13.08 4.92 11.46
N ILE A 191 -13.53 4.22 12.50
CA ILE A 191 -12.97 2.92 12.91
C ILE A 191 -13.23 1.87 11.82
N VAL A 192 -14.47 1.77 11.33
CA VAL A 192 -14.84 0.83 10.25
C VAL A 192 -14.01 1.10 9.01
N PHE A 193 -13.94 2.36 8.58
CA PHE A 193 -13.13 2.74 7.43
C PHE A 193 -11.65 2.51 7.65
N THR A 194 -11.13 2.71 8.87
CA THR A 194 -9.74 2.42 9.22
C THR A 194 -9.39 0.95 8.97
N VAL A 195 -10.30 0.03 9.29
CA VAL A 195 -10.12 -1.40 8.96
C VAL A 195 -10.17 -1.63 7.44
N SER A 196 -11.08 -0.93 6.73
CA SER A 196 -11.18 -0.98 5.27
C SER A 196 -10.00 -0.35 4.52
N LEU A 197 -9.14 0.43 5.17
CA LEU A 197 -7.95 1.00 4.52
C LEU A 197 -6.95 -0.08 4.10
N TYR A 198 -6.89 -1.20 4.82
CA TYR A 198 -5.99 -2.30 4.49
C TYR A 198 -6.31 -2.93 3.12
N PRO A 199 -7.55 -3.40 2.86
CA PRO A 199 -7.90 -3.95 1.55
C PRO A 199 -7.74 -2.92 0.44
N ILE A 200 -8.02 -1.64 0.69
CA ILE A 200 -7.85 -0.57 -0.32
C ILE A 200 -6.38 -0.35 -0.67
N SER A 201 -5.51 -0.28 0.35
CA SER A 201 -4.05 -0.21 0.14
C SER A 201 -3.53 -1.45 -0.60
N PHE A 202 -4.11 -2.62 -0.31
CA PHE A 202 -3.75 -3.86 -0.99
C PHE A 202 -4.19 -3.88 -2.46
N VAL A 203 -5.36 -3.31 -2.79
CA VAL A 203 -5.79 -3.13 -4.19
C VAL A 203 -4.81 -2.23 -4.94
N GLY A 204 -4.45 -1.08 -4.36
CA GLY A 204 -3.43 -0.19 -4.93
C GLY A 204 -2.11 -0.92 -5.16
N PHE A 205 -1.67 -1.69 -4.17
CA PHE A 205 -0.46 -2.52 -4.24
C PHE A 205 -0.48 -3.54 -5.37
N ARG A 206 -1.61 -4.26 -5.57
CA ARG A 206 -1.78 -5.19 -6.69
C ARG A 206 -1.65 -4.47 -8.03
N PHE A 207 -2.29 -3.31 -8.19
CA PHE A 207 -2.16 -2.48 -9.40
C PHE A 207 -0.73 -1.99 -9.62
N GLY A 208 -0.03 -1.61 -8.56
CA GLY A 208 1.38 -1.19 -8.62
C GLY A 208 2.30 -2.30 -9.12
N ILE A 209 2.11 -3.53 -8.63
CA ILE A 209 2.87 -4.71 -9.08
C ILE A 209 2.61 -5.00 -10.56
N LEU A 210 1.34 -4.99 -10.98
CA LEU A 210 0.94 -5.26 -12.36
C LEU A 210 1.61 -4.32 -13.38
N ARG A 211 1.93 -3.09 -12.97
CA ARG A 211 2.53 -2.05 -13.83
C ARG A 211 4.04 -1.89 -13.64
N SER A 212 4.64 -2.66 -12.74
CA SER A 212 6.08 -2.70 -12.48
C SER A 212 6.84 -3.60 -13.46
N VAL A 213 6.13 -4.26 -14.38
CA VAL A 213 6.66 -5.13 -15.44
C VAL A 213 6.71 -4.36 -16.75
#